data_AF-A0A5U3EM85-F1
#
_entry.id   AF-A0A5U3EM85-F1
#
_cell.length_a   1.000
_cell.length_b   1.000
_cell.length_c   1.000
_cell.angle_alpha   90.00
_cell.angle_beta   90.00
_cell.angle_gamma   90.00
#
_symmetry.space_group_name_H-M   'P 1'
#
loop_
_entity.id
_entity.type
_entity.pdbx_description
1 polymer ?
#
loop_
_entity_poly.entity_id
_entity_poly.type
_entity_poly.pdbx_seq_one_letter_code
_entity_poly.pdbx_strand_id
1 'polypeptide(L)' 'NNVVRGVRLGPVALSGGLWRDFQLGGGQVITGFHTEGDWEMQGGDDKVYYRPVQYLVGDTWVTAPSV' A
#
# COMPACT_ATOMS: atom_id res chain seq x y z
N ASN A 1 20.15 -12.14 -16.23
CA ASN A 1 18.80 -11.51 -16.25
C ASN A 1 18.38 -10.96 -14.88
N ASN A 2 19.29 -10.33 -14.11
CA ASN A 2 19.02 -9.89 -12.74
C ASN A 2 18.99 -8.36 -12.62
N VAL A 3 18.35 -7.71 -13.59
CA VAL A 3 18.12 -6.26 -13.57
C VAL A 3 16.62 -5.99 -13.54
N VAL A 4 16.25 -4.86 -12.95
CA VAL A 4 14.87 -4.39 -12.98
C VAL A 4 14.53 -3.92 -14.39
N ARG A 5 13.46 -4.47 -14.97
CA ARG A 5 12.98 -4.14 -16.32
C ARG A 5 11.67 -3.35 -16.33
N GLY A 6 11.05 -3.18 -15.17
CA GLY A 6 9.80 -2.44 -15.01
C GLY A 6 9.45 -2.26 -13.55
N VAL A 7 8.69 -1.21 -13.26
CA VAL A 7 8.17 -0.88 -11.92
C VAL A 7 6.69 -0.58 -12.05
N ARG A 8 5.90 -1.04 -11.08
CA ARG A 8 4.47 -0.72 -11.01
C ARG A 8 3.99 -0.66 -9.57
N LEU A 9 2.82 -0.07 -9.41
CA LEU A 9 1.97 -0.33 -8.26
C LEU A 9 1.08 -1.54 -8.57
N GLY A 10 1.04 -2.53 -7.68
CA GLY A 10 0.17 -3.71 -7.83
C GLY A 10 -1.30 -3.37 -7.56
N PRO A 11 -2.18 -4.37 -7.40
CA PRO A 11 -3.61 -4.12 -7.14
C PRO A 11 -3.86 -3.26 -5.90
N VAL A 12 -4.96 -2.51 -5.91
CA VAL A 12 -5.41 -1.74 -4.74
C VAL A 12 -6.13 -2.64 -3.74
N ALA A 13 -5.88 -2.40 -2.46
CA ALA A 13 -6.59 -2.99 -1.34
C ALA A 13 -7.04 -1.89 -0.37
N LEU A 14 -8.06 -2.18 0.44
CA LEU A 14 -8.55 -1.32 1.51
C LEU A 14 -8.11 -1.91 2.85
N SER A 15 -7.62 -1.09 3.77
CA SER A 15 -7.29 -1.53 5.12
C SER A 15 -8.55 -1.94 5.90
N GLY A 16 -8.34 -2.64 7.03
CA GLY A 16 -9.34 -2.66 8.09
C GLY A 16 -9.43 -1.31 8.80
N GLY A 17 -10.28 -1.26 9.82
CA GLY A 17 -10.38 -0.10 10.70
C GLY A 17 -9.03 0.29 11.31
N LEU A 18 -8.76 1.58 11.33
CA LEU A 18 -7.46 2.13 11.70
C LEU A 18 -7.38 2.49 13.19
N TRP A 19 -6.17 2.45 13.73
CA TRP A 19 -5.80 3.16 14.95
C TRP A 19 -5.25 4.55 14.55
N ARG A 20 -5.15 5.48 15.51
CA ARG A 20 -4.59 6.82 15.24
C ARG A 20 -3.16 6.73 14.71
N ASP A 21 -2.37 5.80 15.24
CA ASP A 21 -1.12 5.35 14.68
C ASP A 21 -1.35 4.10 13.81
N PHE A 22 -0.87 4.13 12.57
CA PHE A 22 -1.03 3.02 11.66
C PHE A 22 0.18 2.88 10.74
N GLN A 23 0.62 1.64 10.56
CA GLN A 23 1.69 1.28 9.65
C GLN A 23 1.22 0.13 8.76
N LEU A 24 1.49 0.26 7.46
CA LEU A 24 1.28 -0.84 6.52
C LEU A 24 2.39 -1.87 6.68
N GLY A 25 2.11 -3.10 6.24
CA GLY A 25 3.15 -4.11 6.03
C GLY A 25 4.18 -3.65 4.99
N GLY A 26 5.33 -4.32 4.96
CA GLY A 26 6.44 -3.98 4.07
C GLY A 26 6.05 -3.95 2.58
N GLY A 27 6.66 -3.02 1.85
CA GLY A 27 6.47 -2.87 0.41
C GLY A 27 5.21 -2.16 -0.02
N GLN A 28 4.40 -1.65 0.91
CA GLN A 28 3.14 -0.99 0.61
C GLN A 28 3.26 0.53 0.66
N VAL A 29 2.43 1.21 -0.11
CA VAL A 29 2.26 2.67 -0.06
C VAL A 29 0.78 3.01 0.06
N ILE A 30 0.47 4.06 0.83
CA ILE A 30 -0.87 4.65 0.89
C ILE A 30 -1.13 5.39 -0.42
N THR A 31 -2.32 5.19 -0.98
CA THR A 31 -2.75 5.76 -2.27
C THR A 31 -4.11 6.43 -2.21
N GLY A 32 -4.76 6.43 -1.05
CA GLY A 32 -6.03 7.10 -0.83
C GLY A 32 -6.56 6.90 0.59
N PHE A 33 -7.65 7.59 0.89
CA PHE A 33 -8.29 7.63 2.19
C PHE A 33 -9.78 7.31 2.05
N HIS A 34 -10.37 6.69 3.05
CA HIS A 34 -11.81 6.43 3.16
C HIS A 34 -12.24 6.78 4.57
N THR A 35 -13.02 7.85 4.70
CA THR A 35 -13.57 8.33 5.96
C THR A 35 -15.09 8.33 5.90
N GLU A 36 -15.73 8.31 7.07
CA GLU A 36 -17.19 8.38 7.20
C GLU A 36 -17.73 9.83 7.17
N GLY A 37 -17.02 10.73 6.48
CA GLY A 37 -17.43 12.12 6.26
C GLY A 37 -16.74 13.16 7.15
N ASP A 38 -15.91 12.74 8.09
CA ASP A 38 -15.03 13.64 8.84
C ASP A 38 -13.78 14.02 8.02
N TRP A 39 -13.25 15.21 8.30
CA TRP A 39 -12.06 15.76 7.63
C TRP A 39 -10.74 15.25 8.23
N GLU A 40 -10.75 14.71 9.45
CA GLU A 40 -9.60 14.15 10.15
C GLU A 40 -9.69 12.61 10.17
N MET A 41 -8.56 11.92 10.01
CA MET A 41 -8.49 10.48 10.27
C MET A 41 -8.40 10.24 11.78
N GLN A 42 -9.51 9.84 12.40
CA GLN A 42 -9.60 9.66 13.85
C GLN A 42 -9.40 8.20 14.29
N GLY A 43 -9.33 7.27 13.34
CA GLY A 43 -9.30 5.83 13.59
C GLY A 43 -10.71 5.23 13.62
N GLY A 44 -10.88 4.05 14.22
CA GLY A 44 -12.17 3.37 14.21
C GLY A 44 -12.44 2.76 12.83
N ASP A 45 -13.50 3.20 12.13
CA ASP A 45 -13.86 2.66 10.81
C ASP A 45 -13.24 3.44 9.63
N ASP A 46 -12.42 4.46 9.92
CA ASP A 46 -11.57 5.10 8.92
C ASP A 46 -10.58 4.08 8.33
N LYS A 47 -10.34 4.16 7.02
CA LYS A 47 -9.51 3.21 6.26
C LYS A 47 -8.61 3.92 5.26
N VAL A 48 -7.55 3.24 4.83
CA VAL A 48 -6.65 3.70 3.76
C VAL A 48 -6.66 2.73 2.59
N TYR A 49 -6.64 3.27 1.37
CA TYR A 49 -6.35 2.50 0.17
C TYR A 49 -4.83 2.37 0.03
N TYR A 50 -4.34 1.16 -0.18
CA TYR A 50 -2.91 0.91 -0.32
C TYR A 50 -2.60 -0.04 -1.48
N ARG A 51 -1.35 0.03 -1.96
CA ARG A 51 -0.86 -0.76 -3.10
C ARG A 51 0.57 -1.25 -2.83
N PRO A 52 0.93 -2.47 -3.26
CA PRO A 52 2.31 -2.92 -3.19
C PRO A 52 3.14 -2.26 -4.29
N VAL A 53 4.33 -1.79 -3.95
CA VAL A 53 5.36 -1.45 -4.93
C VAL A 53 5.95 -2.75 -5.45
N GLN A 54 6.01 -2.91 -6.77
CA GLN A 54 6.52 -4.11 -7.43
C GLN A 54 7.54 -3.77 -8.50
N TYR A 55 8.55 -4.63 -8.64
CA TYR A 55 9.52 -4.58 -9.73
C TYR A 55 9.52 -5.89 -10.52
N LEU A 56 9.82 -5.79 -11.82
CA LEU A 56 9.95 -6.91 -12.74
C LEU A 56 11.42 -7.33 -12.83
N VAL A 57 11.74 -8.54 -12.38
CA VAL A 57 13.07 -9.17 -12.52
C VAL A 57 12.90 -10.52 -13.18
N GLY A 58 13.64 -10.76 -14.27
CA GLY A 58 13.22 -11.78 -15.23
C GLY A 58 11.77 -11.52 -15.65
N ASP A 59 10.96 -12.56 -15.76
CA ASP A 59 9.55 -12.43 -16.17
C ASP A 59 8.58 -12.42 -14.97
N THR A 60 9.11 -12.22 -13.75
CA THR A 60 8.35 -12.28 -12.50
C THR A 60 8.24 -10.91 -11.84
N TRP A 61 7.03 -10.55 -11.44
CA TRP A 61 6.78 -9.40 -10.58
C TRP A 61 7.00 -9.77 -9.12
N VAL A 62 7.85 -9.01 -8.44
CA VAL A 62 8.21 -9.21 -7.03
C VAL A 62 7.82 -7.97 -6.22
N THR A 63 7.26 -8.18 -5.02
CA THR A 63 6.95 -7.07 -4.09
C THR A 63 8.22 -6.54 -3.47
N ALA A 64 8.37 -5.21 -3.45
CA ALA A 64 9.53 -4.55 -2.86
C ALA A 64 9.54 -4.71 -1.33
N PRO A 65 10.73 -4.82 -0.69
CA PRO A 65 10.84 -4.74 0.77
C PRO A 65 10.70 -3.29 1.26
N SER A 66 10.38 -3.11 2.53
CA SER A 66 10.55 -1.85 3.28
C SER A 66 11.61 -2.07 4.35
N VAL A 67 12.49 -1.08 4.55
CA VAL A 67 13.56 -1.04 5.56
C VAL A 67 13.23 -0.04 6.66
#